data_AF-A0A2B4SL84-F1
#
_entry.id   AF-A0A2B4SL84-F1
#
_cell.length_a   1.000
_cell.length_b   1.000
_cell.length_c   1.000
_cell.angle_alpha   90.00
_cell.angle_beta   90.00
_cell.angle_gamma   90.00
#
_symmetry.space_group_name_H-M   'P 1'
#
loop_
_entity.id
_entity.type
_entity.pdbx_description
1 polymer ?
#
loop_
_entity_poly.entity_id
_entity_poly.type
_entity_poly.pdbx_seq_one_letter_code
_entity_poly.pdbx_strand_id
1 'polypeptide(L)'
;MLGPLTFLSALVFVLGHGHATHMRWCTIKDQEQKKCQDFEKVLMNISSEHNMTLEPKCVQGSNAIDCMEKIKNGEADLITLDGGEIYVAGKNYDMTPVVAESYGEPKYMTQDSTCNPYVSAGNYFAKSCVPRVKEAKIDTTGKNPRNLCELCPMECDKDGEYSGYSGAFKCLVNDVGEVAFVKHTTVASEPNAKADDYMYLCYNGNNGEIGQHVRCNLAKVPAHAVMTKKGHSNKATYINILLKASMNYGNDAGDGFRMFDSSKYANGKDLLFKDSTEKLVDVSDQSYE
;
A
#
# COMPACT_ATOMS: atom_id res chain seq x y z
N MET A 1 22.95 72.99 -16.86
CA MET A 1 22.82 72.35 -15.53
C MET A 1 22.37 70.92 -15.76
N LEU A 2 23.28 69.95 -15.69
CA LEU A 2 23.00 68.52 -15.75
C LEU A 2 23.47 67.94 -14.40
N GLY A 3 22.53 67.48 -13.58
CA GLY A 3 22.81 66.88 -12.27
C GLY A 3 23.34 65.44 -12.41
N PRO A 4 24.08 64.92 -11.43
CA PRO A 4 24.66 63.59 -11.51
C PRO A 4 23.57 62.52 -11.31
N LEU A 5 23.52 61.52 -12.20
CA LEU A 5 22.76 60.29 -11.98
C LEU A 5 23.45 59.46 -10.90
N THR A 6 22.80 59.31 -9.75
CA THR A 6 23.15 58.32 -8.73
C THR A 6 22.55 56.97 -9.12
N PHE A 7 23.41 56.02 -9.51
CA PHE A 7 23.01 54.62 -9.65
C PHE A 7 23.01 53.97 -8.26
N LEU A 8 21.83 53.65 -7.73
CA LEU A 8 21.69 52.74 -6.58
C LEU A 8 21.85 51.30 -7.09
N SER A 9 22.96 50.63 -6.79
CA SER A 9 23.03 49.17 -6.92
C SER A 9 22.32 48.55 -5.73
N ALA A 10 21.10 48.05 -5.93
CA ALA A 10 20.46 47.18 -4.96
C ALA A 10 21.15 45.80 -5.02
N LEU A 11 21.97 45.49 -4.01
CA LEU A 11 22.37 44.11 -3.74
C LEU A 11 21.11 43.36 -3.28
N VAL A 12 20.49 42.60 -4.19
CA VAL A 12 19.48 41.61 -3.80
C VAL A 12 20.23 40.46 -3.15
N PHE A 13 20.31 40.46 -1.82
CA PHE A 13 20.61 39.25 -1.07
C PHE A 13 19.46 38.28 -1.29
N VAL A 14 19.64 37.33 -2.21
CA VAL A 14 18.80 36.13 -2.25
C VAL A 14 19.15 35.34 -0.98
N LEU A 15 18.46 35.65 0.12
CA LEU A 15 18.38 34.77 1.26
C LEU A 15 17.73 33.49 0.74
N GLY A 16 18.55 32.47 0.48
CA GLY A 16 18.08 31.11 0.26
C GLY A 16 17.33 30.65 1.50
N HIS A 17 16.03 30.92 1.55
CA HIS A 17 15.14 30.33 2.53
C HIS A 17 15.13 28.85 2.19
N GLY A 18 15.81 28.03 2.99
CA GLY A 18 15.66 26.58 2.93
C GLY A 18 14.17 26.27 3.07
N HIS A 19 13.54 25.89 1.96
CA HIS A 19 12.11 25.62 1.94
C HIS A 19 11.90 24.29 2.69
N ALA A 20 11.22 24.34 3.84
CA ALA A 20 10.91 23.15 4.60
C ALA A 20 10.08 22.16 3.75
N THR A 21 10.52 20.92 3.70
CA THR A 21 9.84 19.86 2.96
C THR A 21 8.78 19.24 3.86
N HIS A 22 7.51 19.49 3.54
CA HIS A 22 6.39 18.86 4.25
C HIS A 22 6.24 17.40 3.81
N MET A 23 6.02 16.50 4.76
CA MET A 23 5.82 15.07 4.50
C MET A 23 4.69 14.52 5.39
N ARG A 24 3.46 14.71 4.93
CA ARG A 24 2.24 14.28 5.64
C ARG A 24 1.84 12.87 5.20
N TRP A 25 2.04 11.89 6.07
CA TRP A 25 1.64 10.51 5.85
C TRP A 25 0.18 10.31 6.22
N CYS A 26 -0.63 9.79 5.31
CA CYS A 26 -2.02 9.48 5.56
C CYS A 26 -2.15 8.05 6.10
N THR A 27 -2.81 7.89 7.24
CA THR A 27 -3.09 6.60 7.88
C THR A 27 -4.59 6.32 7.90
N ILE A 28 -4.99 5.06 7.99
CA ILE A 28 -6.40 4.66 7.97
C ILE A 28 -6.90 4.03 9.28
N LYS A 29 -5.99 3.61 10.17
CA LYS A 29 -6.31 3.00 11.47
C LYS A 29 -5.68 3.78 12.61
N ASP A 30 -6.33 3.79 13.78
CA ASP A 30 -5.80 4.44 14.98
C ASP A 30 -4.43 3.88 15.41
N GLN A 31 -4.23 2.56 15.27
CA GLN A 31 -2.95 1.92 15.56
C GLN A 31 -1.87 2.35 14.56
N GLU A 32 -2.26 2.54 13.30
CA GLU A 32 -1.36 2.99 12.24
C GLU A 32 -0.96 4.45 12.45
N GLN A 33 -1.90 5.30 12.87
CA GLN A 33 -1.62 6.68 13.27
C GLN A 33 -0.60 6.74 14.42
N LYS A 34 -0.71 5.86 15.42
CA LYS A 34 0.27 5.77 16.51
C LYS A 34 1.66 5.35 16.01
N LYS A 35 1.73 4.36 15.12
CA LYS A 35 3.01 3.94 14.51
C LYS A 35 3.60 5.05 13.64
N CYS A 36 2.75 5.79 12.93
CA CYS A 36 3.14 6.95 12.15
C CYS A 36 3.78 8.04 13.01
N GLN A 37 3.20 8.36 14.16
CA GLN A 37 3.74 9.36 15.08
C GLN A 37 5.10 8.96 15.68
N ASP A 38 5.34 7.66 15.87
CA ASP A 38 6.67 7.17 16.23
C ASP A 38 7.63 7.27 15.03
N PHE A 39 7.15 6.99 13.82
CA PHE A 39 7.92 7.10 12.58
C PHE A 39 8.30 8.56 12.25
N GLU A 40 7.45 9.55 12.57
CA GLU A 40 7.77 10.98 12.44
C GLU A 40 9.10 11.32 13.15
N LYS A 41 9.27 10.83 14.39
CA LYS A 41 10.48 11.08 15.20
C LYS A 41 11.72 10.49 14.54
N VAL A 42 11.58 9.30 13.96
CA VAL A 42 12.64 8.63 13.19
C VAL A 42 13.03 9.45 11.96
N LEU A 43 12.04 9.90 11.20
CA LEU A 43 12.27 10.74 10.01
C LEU A 43 12.92 12.08 10.37
N MET A 44 12.54 12.70 11.50
CA MET A 44 13.19 13.91 12.01
C MET A 44 14.65 13.67 12.40
N ASN A 45 14.97 12.52 12.99
CA ASN A 45 16.36 12.20 13.33
C ASN A 45 17.22 12.02 12.06
N ILE A 46 16.74 11.22 11.10
CA ILE A 46 17.45 10.97 9.85
C ILE A 46 17.61 12.27 9.05
N SER A 47 16.60 13.15 9.03
CA SER A 47 16.67 14.41 8.29
C SER A 47 17.71 15.37 8.89
N SER A 48 17.76 15.46 10.22
CA SER A 48 18.76 16.24 10.96
C SER A 48 20.19 15.78 10.67
N GLU A 49 20.44 14.47 10.70
CA GLU A 49 21.75 13.87 10.40
C GLU A 49 22.26 14.18 8.98
N HIS A 50 21.36 14.51 8.06
CA HIS A 50 21.67 14.75 6.65
C HIS A 50 21.47 16.20 6.20
N ASN A 51 21.36 17.14 7.14
CA ASN A 51 21.15 18.57 6.86
C ASN A 51 19.92 18.83 5.97
N MET A 52 18.85 18.04 6.13
CA MET A 52 17.60 18.18 5.41
C MET A 52 16.52 18.76 6.33
N THR A 53 15.81 19.79 5.88
CA THR A 53 14.66 20.34 6.63
C THR A 53 13.39 19.62 6.22
N LEU A 54 13.02 18.59 6.99
CA LEU A 54 11.81 17.79 6.80
C LEU A 54 10.81 18.05 7.93
N GLU A 55 9.54 18.24 7.58
CA GLU A 55 8.43 18.35 8.53
C GLU A 55 7.48 17.14 8.36
N PRO A 56 7.83 15.98 8.96
CA PRO A 56 6.96 14.81 8.92
C PRO A 56 5.74 15.02 9.83
N LYS A 57 4.56 14.65 9.34
CA LYS A 57 3.29 14.70 10.08
C LYS A 57 2.41 13.51 9.69
N CYS A 58 1.48 13.13 10.57
CA CYS A 58 0.50 12.09 10.30
C CYS A 58 -0.90 12.67 10.19
N VAL A 59 -1.57 12.40 9.09
CA VAL A 59 -2.96 12.77 8.82
C VAL A 59 -3.79 11.49 8.87
N GLN A 60 -4.90 11.49 9.58
CA GLN A 60 -5.78 10.32 9.62
C GLN A 60 -6.93 10.49 8.62
N GLY A 61 -7.09 9.49 7.76
CA GLY A 61 -8.24 9.31 6.89
C GLY A 61 -9.17 8.21 7.42
N SER A 62 -10.38 8.19 6.88
CA SER A 62 -11.40 7.17 7.18
C SER A 62 -11.20 5.86 6.41
N ASN A 63 -10.50 5.90 5.28
CA ASN A 63 -10.13 4.76 4.43
C ASN A 63 -9.10 5.22 3.37
N ALA A 64 -8.62 4.28 2.55
CA ALA A 64 -7.63 4.57 1.51
C ALA A 64 -8.12 5.61 0.48
N ILE A 65 -9.40 5.59 0.12
CA ILE A 65 -9.98 6.54 -0.84
C ILE A 65 -10.00 7.97 -0.28
N ASP A 66 -10.41 8.13 0.97
CA ASP A 66 -10.33 9.42 1.66
C ASP A 66 -8.87 9.92 1.73
N CYS A 67 -7.91 9.05 2.00
CA CYS A 67 -6.49 9.43 1.92
C CYS A 67 -6.04 9.83 0.51
N MET A 68 -6.47 9.11 -0.53
CA MET A 68 -6.19 9.49 -1.93
C MET A 68 -6.81 10.87 -2.26
N GLU A 69 -8.03 11.15 -1.80
CA GLU A 69 -8.70 12.44 -1.94
C GLU A 69 -7.93 13.56 -1.21
N LYS A 70 -7.52 13.30 0.03
CA LYS A 70 -6.68 14.21 0.83
C LYS A 70 -5.36 14.51 0.13
N ILE A 71 -4.71 13.53 -0.49
CA ILE A 71 -3.47 13.75 -1.24
C ILE A 71 -3.71 14.56 -2.50
N LYS A 72 -4.79 14.25 -3.23
CA LYS A 72 -5.19 15.03 -4.41
C LYS A 72 -5.44 16.51 -4.06
N ASN A 73 -6.08 16.76 -2.93
CA ASN A 73 -6.42 18.09 -2.39
C ASN A 73 -5.25 18.78 -1.68
N GLY A 74 -4.11 18.10 -1.49
CA GLY A 74 -2.95 18.66 -0.80
C GLY A 74 -3.10 18.77 0.71
N GLU A 75 -3.98 17.98 1.32
CA GLU A 75 -4.14 17.81 2.78
C GLU A 75 -3.16 16.78 3.35
N ALA A 76 -2.77 15.80 2.55
CA ALA A 76 -1.74 14.80 2.83
C ALA A 76 -0.78 14.66 1.64
N ASP A 77 0.34 13.95 1.81
CA ASP A 77 1.39 13.84 0.78
C ASP A 77 1.69 12.38 0.38
N LEU A 78 1.52 11.43 1.30
CA LEU A 78 1.90 10.03 1.12
C LEU A 78 0.87 9.07 1.71
N ILE A 79 0.75 7.88 1.12
CA ILE A 79 0.01 6.73 1.67
C ILE A 79 0.63 5.45 1.12
N THR A 80 0.66 4.37 1.91
CA THR A 80 0.98 3.02 1.41
C THR A 80 -0.30 2.36 0.90
N LEU A 81 -0.28 1.86 -0.34
CA LEU A 81 -1.43 1.25 -1.00
C LEU A 81 -1.09 -0.16 -1.52
N ASP A 82 -2.09 -1.04 -1.55
CA ASP A 82 -1.96 -2.36 -2.19
C ASP A 82 -2.06 -2.31 -3.73
N GLY A 83 -1.78 -3.44 -4.41
CA GLY A 83 -1.79 -3.49 -5.87
C GLY A 83 -3.10 -3.07 -6.53
N GLY A 84 -4.26 -3.35 -5.92
CA GLY A 84 -5.56 -2.93 -6.44
C GLY A 84 -5.81 -1.44 -6.20
N GLU A 85 -5.40 -0.93 -5.03
CA GLU A 85 -5.50 0.47 -4.66
C GLU A 85 -4.53 1.36 -5.46
N ILE A 86 -3.33 0.88 -5.79
CA ILE A 86 -2.35 1.57 -6.64
C ILE A 86 -2.95 1.86 -8.02
N TYR A 87 -3.65 0.89 -8.62
CA TYR A 87 -4.34 1.09 -9.90
C TYR A 87 -5.41 2.19 -9.81
N VAL A 88 -6.24 2.16 -8.76
CA VAL A 88 -7.27 3.18 -8.51
C VAL A 88 -6.64 4.55 -8.28
N ALA A 89 -5.57 4.62 -7.49
CA ALA A 89 -4.83 5.84 -7.18
C ALA A 89 -4.23 6.48 -8.43
N GLY A 90 -3.60 5.68 -9.28
CA GLY A 90 -3.06 6.14 -10.56
C GLY A 90 -4.12 6.66 -11.50
N LYS A 91 -5.19 5.86 -11.70
CA LYS A 91 -6.23 6.12 -12.70
C LYS A 91 -7.19 7.25 -12.33
N ASN A 92 -7.57 7.36 -11.05
CA ASN A 92 -8.65 8.26 -10.61
C ASN A 92 -8.15 9.46 -9.79
N TYR A 93 -6.93 9.36 -9.22
CA TYR A 93 -6.40 10.35 -8.28
C TYR A 93 -5.07 10.97 -8.72
N ASP A 94 -4.61 10.67 -9.94
CA ASP A 94 -3.36 11.19 -10.52
C ASP A 94 -2.17 10.97 -9.58
N MET A 95 -2.03 9.76 -9.06
CA MET A 95 -0.92 9.40 -8.16
C MET A 95 0.18 8.61 -8.88
N THR A 96 1.37 8.61 -8.30
CA THR A 96 2.57 7.90 -8.80
C THR A 96 3.28 7.21 -7.64
N PRO A 97 3.89 6.03 -7.86
CA PRO A 97 4.66 5.36 -6.82
C PRO A 97 5.95 6.13 -6.49
N VAL A 98 6.35 6.05 -5.22
CA VAL A 98 7.56 6.65 -4.65
C VAL A 98 8.56 5.54 -4.36
N VAL A 99 8.20 4.61 -3.50
CA VAL A 99 8.98 3.41 -3.14
C VAL A 99 8.02 2.24 -3.02
N ALA A 100 8.49 1.04 -3.34
CA ALA A 100 7.72 -0.19 -3.16
C ALA A 100 8.33 -1.00 -2.01
N GLU A 101 7.48 -1.72 -1.30
CA GLU A 101 7.94 -2.79 -0.43
C GLU A 101 8.61 -3.88 -1.29
N SER A 102 9.67 -4.50 -0.79
CA SER A 102 10.31 -5.61 -1.48
C SER A 102 10.16 -6.86 -0.64
N TYR A 103 9.60 -7.87 -1.29
CA TYR A 103 9.56 -9.25 -0.82
C TYR A 103 10.30 -10.20 -1.79
N GLY A 104 11.13 -9.63 -2.69
CA GLY A 104 11.86 -10.29 -3.79
C GLY A 104 11.23 -10.13 -5.20
N GLU A 105 11.89 -10.67 -6.24
CA GLU A 105 11.61 -10.49 -7.70
C GLU A 105 10.27 -11.06 -8.30
N PRO A 106 9.38 -10.26 -8.96
CA PRO A 106 8.12 -10.69 -9.62
C PRO A 106 8.12 -10.78 -11.18
N LYS A 107 7.05 -11.36 -11.80
CA LYS A 107 6.72 -11.36 -13.26
C LYS A 107 5.19 -11.30 -13.52
N TYR A 108 4.74 -10.64 -14.60
CA TYR A 108 3.34 -10.29 -14.91
C TYR A 108 2.63 -11.17 -15.99
N MET A 109 1.28 -11.10 -16.06
CA MET A 109 0.37 -11.74 -17.05
C MET A 109 -0.40 -10.69 -17.90
N THR A 110 -0.78 -11.03 -19.14
CA THR A 110 -1.42 -10.16 -20.17
C THR A 110 -2.97 -10.26 -20.28
N GLN A 111 -3.63 -9.19 -20.79
CA GLN A 111 -5.09 -8.87 -20.77
C GLN A 111 -5.99 -9.46 -21.90
N ASP A 112 -7.33 -9.46 -21.68
CA ASP A 112 -8.44 -9.80 -22.61
C ASP A 112 -9.30 -8.58 -23.06
N SER A 113 -10.00 -8.74 -24.19
CA SER A 113 -10.83 -7.82 -24.98
C SER A 113 -12.08 -7.19 -24.32
N THR A 114 -12.62 -7.73 -23.22
CA THR A 114 -13.72 -7.07 -22.48
C THR A 114 -13.22 -6.19 -21.33
N CYS A 115 -11.96 -6.38 -20.91
CA CYS A 115 -11.31 -5.73 -19.77
C CYS A 115 -12.12 -5.69 -18.45
N ASN A 116 -13.16 -6.52 -18.25
CA ASN A 116 -13.85 -6.65 -16.96
C ASN A 116 -13.53 -8.02 -16.32
N PRO A 117 -12.57 -8.08 -15.38
CA PRO A 117 -12.18 -9.33 -14.73
C PRO A 117 -13.30 -9.91 -13.85
N TYR A 118 -14.22 -9.10 -13.33
CA TYR A 118 -15.31 -9.56 -12.48
C TYR A 118 -16.37 -10.34 -13.26
N VAL A 119 -16.72 -9.89 -14.46
CA VAL A 119 -17.64 -10.64 -15.33
C VAL A 119 -17.05 -12.00 -15.68
N SER A 120 -15.76 -12.04 -16.03
CA SER A 120 -15.05 -13.29 -16.33
C SER A 120 -15.03 -14.23 -15.13
N ALA A 121 -14.70 -13.70 -13.94
CA ALA A 121 -14.70 -14.47 -12.70
C ALA A 121 -16.10 -15.03 -12.36
N GLY A 122 -17.17 -14.23 -12.51
CA GLY A 122 -18.53 -14.67 -12.22
C GLY A 122 -19.10 -15.67 -13.23
N ASN A 123 -18.54 -15.74 -14.45
CA ASN A 123 -18.85 -16.81 -15.39
C ASN A 123 -18.10 -18.11 -15.08
N TYR A 124 -16.94 -18.02 -14.43
CA TYR A 124 -16.10 -19.16 -14.10
C TYR A 124 -16.50 -19.84 -12.79
N PHE A 125 -16.67 -19.07 -11.72
CA PHE A 125 -17.05 -19.58 -10.40
C PHE A 125 -18.56 -19.60 -10.23
N ALA A 126 -19.11 -20.71 -9.72
CA ALA A 126 -20.54 -20.82 -9.45
C ALA A 126 -21.00 -19.77 -8.43
N LYS A 127 -20.27 -19.62 -7.32
CA LYS A 127 -20.49 -18.62 -6.27
C LYS A 127 -19.15 -18.15 -5.71
N SER A 128 -19.08 -16.93 -5.19
CA SER A 128 -17.89 -16.39 -4.54
C SER A 128 -18.28 -15.43 -3.41
N CYS A 129 -17.31 -15.10 -2.55
CA CYS A 129 -17.38 -13.92 -1.70
C CYS A 129 -16.28 -12.96 -2.14
N VAL A 130 -16.67 -11.93 -2.90
CA VAL A 130 -15.82 -10.83 -3.34
C VAL A 130 -16.39 -9.55 -2.70
N PRO A 131 -15.92 -9.16 -1.51
CA PRO A 131 -16.39 -7.96 -0.83
C PRO A 131 -16.32 -6.73 -1.75
N ARG A 132 -17.26 -5.80 -1.60
CA ARG A 132 -17.32 -4.53 -2.35
C ARG A 132 -17.55 -4.63 -3.86
N VAL A 133 -17.62 -5.81 -4.47
CA VAL A 133 -17.69 -5.95 -5.94
C VAL A 133 -18.92 -5.30 -6.60
N LYS A 134 -19.95 -4.95 -5.81
CA LYS A 134 -21.17 -4.26 -6.25
C LYS A 134 -21.19 -2.76 -5.96
N GLU A 135 -20.16 -2.22 -5.31
CA GLU A 135 -20.08 -0.79 -5.07
C GLU A 135 -20.01 -0.04 -6.41
N ALA A 136 -20.71 1.08 -6.52
CA ALA A 136 -20.79 1.85 -7.77
C ALA A 136 -19.43 2.29 -8.35
N LYS A 137 -18.40 2.37 -7.49
CA LYS A 137 -17.01 2.69 -7.90
C LYS A 137 -16.26 1.49 -8.51
N ILE A 138 -16.67 0.26 -8.18
CA ILE A 138 -16.09 -0.99 -8.69
C ILE A 138 -16.96 -1.52 -9.84
N ASP A 139 -18.27 -1.59 -9.64
CA ASP A 139 -19.25 -1.94 -10.67
C ASP A 139 -19.75 -0.71 -11.44
N THR A 140 -18.81 0.02 -12.05
CA THR A 140 -19.09 1.27 -12.80
C THR A 140 -20.10 1.11 -13.93
N THR A 141 -20.31 -0.12 -14.41
CA THR A 141 -21.25 -0.44 -15.50
C THR A 141 -22.50 -1.18 -15.02
N GLY A 142 -22.61 -1.51 -13.73
CA GLY A 142 -23.70 -2.31 -13.18
C GLY A 142 -23.75 -3.75 -13.70
N LYS A 143 -22.62 -4.27 -14.21
CA LYS A 143 -22.51 -5.57 -14.89
C LYS A 143 -21.80 -6.63 -14.07
N ASN A 144 -21.21 -6.29 -12.93
CA ASN A 144 -20.56 -7.31 -12.10
C ASN A 144 -21.60 -8.37 -11.72
N PRO A 145 -21.33 -9.68 -11.86
CA PRO A 145 -22.31 -10.72 -11.57
C PRO A 145 -22.74 -10.77 -10.09
N ARG A 146 -24.00 -11.17 -9.81
CA ARG A 146 -24.51 -11.29 -8.42
C ARG A 146 -23.85 -12.42 -7.65
N ASN A 147 -23.52 -13.52 -8.32
CA ASN A 147 -22.91 -14.70 -7.72
C ASN A 147 -21.53 -14.44 -7.10
N LEU A 148 -20.89 -13.32 -7.43
CA LEU A 148 -19.65 -12.89 -6.78
C LEU A 148 -19.80 -12.50 -5.30
N CYS A 149 -21.03 -12.33 -4.79
CA CYS A 149 -21.28 -12.00 -3.39
C CYS A 149 -22.09 -13.04 -2.63
N GLU A 150 -22.52 -14.11 -3.28
CA GLU A 150 -23.45 -15.08 -2.69
C GLU A 150 -22.88 -15.82 -1.48
N LEU A 151 -21.56 -15.92 -1.36
CA LEU A 151 -20.91 -16.56 -0.20
C LEU A 151 -20.64 -15.57 0.95
N CYS A 152 -20.87 -14.28 0.77
CA CYS A 152 -20.65 -13.29 1.82
C CYS A 152 -21.85 -13.27 2.80
N PRO A 153 -21.64 -13.31 4.14
CA PRO A 153 -22.73 -13.33 5.14
C PRO A 153 -23.71 -12.16 5.07
N MET A 154 -23.28 -11.00 4.56
CA MET A 154 -24.09 -9.80 4.33
C MET A 154 -23.74 -9.21 2.97
N GLU A 155 -24.13 -9.89 1.88
CA GLU A 155 -23.99 -9.50 0.46
C GLU A 155 -23.05 -8.29 0.18
N CYS A 156 -21.80 -8.59 -0.20
CA CYS A 156 -20.80 -7.61 -0.60
C CYS A 156 -20.40 -6.55 0.44
N ASP A 157 -20.78 -6.68 1.71
CA ASP A 157 -20.41 -5.70 2.74
C ASP A 157 -18.89 -5.46 2.81
N LYS A 158 -18.54 -4.19 2.97
CA LYS A 158 -17.17 -3.66 2.88
C LYS A 158 -16.26 -4.16 3.99
N ASP A 159 -16.83 -4.47 5.14
CA ASP A 159 -16.15 -4.91 6.36
C ASP A 159 -16.72 -6.26 6.84
N GLY A 160 -17.29 -7.03 5.89
CA GLY A 160 -17.85 -8.34 6.16
C GLY A 160 -16.81 -9.33 6.71
N GLU A 161 -17.29 -10.35 7.39
CA GLU A 161 -16.47 -11.37 8.07
C GLU A 161 -15.40 -12.02 7.19
N TYR A 162 -15.65 -12.12 5.88
CA TYR A 162 -14.73 -12.71 4.91
C TYR A 162 -13.91 -11.68 4.11
N SER A 163 -13.78 -10.46 4.63
CA SER A 163 -12.99 -9.39 4.00
C SER A 163 -11.49 -9.50 4.30
N GLY A 164 -10.66 -9.12 3.31
CA GLY A 164 -9.21 -9.21 3.38
C GLY A 164 -8.67 -10.65 3.35
N TYR A 165 -7.34 -10.81 3.44
CA TYR A 165 -6.70 -12.12 3.32
C TYR A 165 -7.11 -13.11 4.42
N SER A 166 -7.15 -12.66 5.68
CA SER A 166 -7.59 -13.49 6.81
C SER A 166 -9.07 -13.86 6.69
N GLY A 167 -9.93 -12.92 6.29
CA GLY A 167 -11.35 -13.21 6.07
C GLY A 167 -11.58 -14.18 4.91
N ALA A 168 -10.86 -14.01 3.79
CA ALA A 168 -10.94 -14.93 2.65
C ALA A 168 -10.47 -16.34 3.04
N PHE A 169 -9.41 -16.47 3.83
CA PHE A 169 -8.99 -17.77 4.36
C PHE A 169 -10.03 -18.33 5.34
N LYS A 170 -10.63 -17.49 6.20
CA LYS A 170 -11.72 -17.90 7.10
C LYS A 170 -12.94 -18.44 6.33
N CYS A 171 -13.26 -17.88 5.16
CA CYS A 171 -14.31 -18.39 4.27
C CYS A 171 -14.05 -19.84 3.84
N LEU A 172 -12.79 -20.18 3.56
CA LEU A 172 -12.35 -21.55 3.27
C LEU A 172 -12.41 -22.44 4.52
N VAL A 173 -11.90 -21.96 5.66
CA VAL A 173 -11.91 -22.72 6.93
C VAL A 173 -13.33 -23.05 7.39
N ASN A 174 -14.28 -22.15 7.16
CA ASN A 174 -15.69 -22.33 7.51
C ASN A 174 -16.47 -23.20 6.50
N ASP A 175 -15.79 -23.79 5.51
CA ASP A 175 -16.37 -24.63 4.46
C ASP A 175 -17.46 -23.91 3.64
N VAL A 176 -17.35 -22.58 3.54
CA VAL A 176 -18.28 -21.75 2.76
C VAL A 176 -17.84 -21.65 1.30
N GLY A 177 -16.53 -21.63 1.05
CA GLY A 177 -15.94 -21.67 -0.28
C GLY A 177 -14.86 -22.74 -0.38
N GLU A 178 -14.62 -23.24 -1.60
CA GLU A 178 -13.71 -24.36 -1.85
C GLU A 178 -12.26 -23.93 -2.12
N VAL A 179 -12.04 -22.64 -2.43
CA VAL A 179 -10.72 -22.06 -2.72
C VAL A 179 -10.63 -20.64 -2.18
N ALA A 180 -9.47 -20.26 -1.62
CA ALA A 180 -9.18 -18.90 -1.17
C ALA A 180 -7.94 -18.33 -1.86
N PHE A 181 -8.09 -17.13 -2.43
CA PHE A 181 -6.99 -16.39 -3.04
C PHE A 181 -6.33 -15.49 -1.99
N VAL A 182 -5.25 -15.97 -1.39
CA VAL A 182 -4.56 -15.31 -0.27
C VAL A 182 -3.06 -15.21 -0.46
N LYS A 183 -2.38 -14.51 0.45
CA LYS A 183 -0.91 -14.45 0.47
C LYS A 183 -0.33 -15.76 0.99
N HIS A 184 0.92 -16.01 0.61
CA HIS A 184 1.67 -17.17 1.10
C HIS A 184 1.81 -17.21 2.63
N THR A 185 1.80 -16.05 3.30
CA THR A 185 1.91 -15.93 4.76
C THR A 185 0.59 -16.12 5.50
N THR A 186 -0.56 -16.12 4.81
CA THR A 186 -1.87 -16.06 5.48
C THR A 186 -2.12 -17.28 6.36
N VAL A 187 -1.92 -18.49 5.84
CA VAL A 187 -2.16 -19.75 6.58
C VAL A 187 -1.33 -19.82 7.87
N ALA A 188 -0.05 -19.46 7.81
CA ALA A 188 0.84 -19.47 8.97
C ALA A 188 0.48 -18.39 10.02
N SER A 189 -0.24 -17.34 9.62
CA SER A 189 -0.65 -16.26 10.50
C SER A 189 -1.99 -16.50 11.19
N GLU A 190 -2.65 -17.62 10.91
CA GLU A 190 -3.96 -17.96 11.47
C GLU A 190 -3.80 -18.96 12.63
N PRO A 191 -4.11 -18.57 13.88
CA PRO A 191 -3.76 -19.35 15.08
C PRO A 191 -4.35 -20.76 15.13
N ASN A 192 -5.49 -20.97 14.47
CA ASN A 192 -6.25 -22.21 14.51
C ASN A 192 -6.08 -23.05 13.22
N ALA A 193 -5.25 -22.61 12.28
CA ALA A 193 -5.02 -23.30 11.02
C ALA A 193 -3.82 -24.25 11.16
N LYS A 194 -4.03 -25.54 10.90
CA LYS A 194 -2.91 -26.48 10.77
C LYS A 194 -2.49 -26.52 9.31
N ALA A 195 -1.20 -26.34 9.04
CA ALA A 195 -0.66 -26.34 7.69
C ALA A 195 -1.03 -27.60 6.89
N ASP A 196 -1.05 -28.76 7.56
CA ASP A 196 -1.34 -30.08 6.94
C ASP A 196 -2.78 -30.22 6.45
N ASP A 197 -3.71 -29.38 6.92
CA ASP A 197 -5.11 -29.41 6.51
C ASP A 197 -5.35 -28.68 5.17
N TYR A 198 -4.32 -27.99 4.64
CA TYR A 198 -4.44 -27.15 3.45
C TYR A 198 -3.31 -27.42 2.43
N MET A 199 -3.52 -27.00 1.19
CA MET A 199 -2.52 -27.07 0.14
C MET A 199 -2.61 -25.86 -0.78
N TYR A 200 -1.53 -25.57 -1.49
CA TYR A 200 -1.53 -24.61 -2.59
C TYR A 200 -1.92 -25.29 -3.90
N LEU A 201 -2.67 -24.56 -4.73
CA LEU A 201 -2.86 -24.87 -6.15
C LEU A 201 -1.79 -24.13 -6.95
N CYS A 202 -0.95 -24.86 -7.68
CA CYS A 202 0.18 -24.30 -8.41
C CYS A 202 -0.24 -23.89 -9.83
N TYR A 203 0.43 -22.89 -10.41
CA TYR A 203 0.19 -22.46 -11.79
C TYR A 203 0.36 -23.58 -12.84
N ASN A 204 1.22 -24.57 -12.57
CA ASN A 204 1.44 -25.72 -13.47
C ASN A 204 0.36 -26.81 -13.35
N GLY A 205 -0.70 -26.59 -12.58
CA GLY A 205 -1.80 -27.56 -12.38
C GLY A 205 -1.52 -28.63 -11.32
N ASN A 206 -0.37 -28.60 -10.65
CA ASN A 206 -0.08 -29.48 -9.51
C ASN A 206 -0.52 -28.85 -8.19
N ASN A 207 -0.45 -29.64 -7.11
CA ASN A 207 -0.63 -29.18 -5.74
C ASN A 207 0.71 -29.09 -5.02
N GLY A 208 0.83 -28.18 -4.05
CA GLY A 208 2.01 -27.99 -3.21
C GLY A 208 1.67 -27.88 -1.74
N GLU A 209 2.59 -28.29 -0.87
CA GLU A 209 2.42 -28.17 0.58
C GLU A 209 2.50 -26.71 1.03
N ILE A 210 1.83 -26.39 2.13
CA ILE A 210 1.98 -25.08 2.77
C ILE A 210 3.45 -24.86 3.14
N GLY A 211 3.97 -23.69 2.78
CA GLY A 211 5.40 -23.37 2.85
C GLY A 211 6.13 -23.46 1.51
N GLN A 212 5.65 -24.23 0.52
CA GLN A 212 6.28 -24.37 -0.80
C GLN A 212 5.94 -23.23 -1.79
N HIS A 213 5.44 -22.11 -1.29
CA HIS A 213 4.90 -20.98 -2.06
C HIS A 213 5.86 -20.41 -3.10
N VAL A 214 7.18 -20.46 -2.89
CA VAL A 214 8.19 -19.99 -3.86
C VAL A 214 8.09 -20.76 -5.19
N ARG A 215 7.79 -22.06 -5.13
CA ARG A 215 7.66 -22.93 -6.31
C ARG A 215 6.20 -23.16 -6.71
N CYS A 216 5.27 -22.99 -5.78
CA CYS A 216 3.83 -23.19 -5.98
C CYS A 216 3.06 -21.91 -5.64
N ASN A 217 2.92 -21.02 -6.63
CA ASN A 217 2.11 -19.81 -6.54
C ASN A 217 1.45 -19.52 -7.90
N LEU A 218 0.39 -18.72 -7.90
CA LEU A 218 -0.29 -18.26 -9.11
C LEU A 218 0.50 -17.15 -9.81
N ALA A 219 1.02 -16.22 -9.02
CA ALA A 219 1.86 -15.13 -9.48
C ALA A 219 2.63 -14.56 -8.30
N LYS A 220 3.73 -13.89 -8.63
CA LYS A 220 4.40 -12.97 -7.73
C LYS A 220 4.06 -11.56 -8.19
N VAL A 221 3.37 -10.80 -7.35
CA VAL A 221 2.91 -9.45 -7.64
C VAL A 221 3.89 -8.40 -7.08
N PRO A 222 4.07 -7.24 -7.75
CA PRO A 222 4.76 -6.11 -7.15
C PRO A 222 4.03 -5.72 -5.85
N ALA A 223 4.82 -5.30 -4.87
CA ALA A 223 4.35 -5.12 -3.52
C ALA A 223 3.44 -3.89 -3.35
N HIS A 224 2.96 -3.70 -2.12
CA HIS A 224 2.41 -2.41 -1.71
C HIS A 224 3.45 -1.33 -1.97
N ALA A 225 2.98 -0.16 -2.39
CA ALA A 225 3.84 0.96 -2.70
C ALA A 225 3.37 2.20 -1.95
N VAL A 226 4.34 3.01 -1.56
CA VAL A 226 4.08 4.37 -1.09
C VAL A 226 3.77 5.21 -2.31
N MET A 227 2.59 5.82 -2.32
CA MET A 227 2.06 6.61 -3.42
C MET A 227 2.04 8.10 -3.04
N THR A 228 2.31 8.97 -4.01
CA THR A 228 2.20 10.42 -3.87
C THR A 228 1.51 11.03 -5.09
N LYS A 229 1.17 12.32 -5.04
CA LYS A 229 0.59 13.04 -6.18
C LYS A 229 1.58 13.07 -7.36
N LYS A 230 1.10 12.84 -8.58
CA LYS A 230 1.89 12.96 -9.80
C LYS A 230 2.45 14.38 -9.92
N GLY A 231 3.75 14.49 -10.19
CA GLY A 231 4.44 15.78 -10.29
C GLY A 231 4.73 16.46 -8.95
N HIS A 232 4.60 15.77 -7.81
CA HIS A 232 4.93 16.34 -6.50
C HIS A 232 6.40 16.79 -6.43
N SER A 233 6.65 18.07 -6.10
CA SER A 233 8.00 18.66 -6.10
C SER A 233 8.99 17.95 -5.17
N ASN A 234 8.47 17.42 -4.06
CA ASN A 234 9.26 16.76 -3.02
C ASN A 234 9.47 15.25 -3.24
N LYS A 235 9.04 14.67 -4.39
CA LYS A 235 9.09 13.22 -4.65
C LYS A 235 10.49 12.63 -4.42
N ALA A 236 11.53 13.27 -4.95
CA ALA A 236 12.93 12.83 -4.77
C ALA A 236 13.37 12.80 -3.30
N THR A 237 12.93 13.80 -2.52
CA THR A 237 13.18 13.87 -1.08
C THR A 237 12.51 12.71 -0.34
N TYR A 238 11.25 12.39 -0.70
CA TYR A 238 10.52 11.27 -0.11
C TYR A 238 11.21 9.93 -0.37
N ILE A 239 11.68 9.69 -1.60
CA ILE A 239 12.43 8.48 -1.96
C ILE A 239 13.68 8.36 -1.08
N ASN A 240 14.52 9.40 -1.07
CA ASN A 240 15.79 9.39 -0.36
C ASN A 240 15.61 9.12 1.15
N ILE A 241 14.66 9.81 1.81
CA ILE A 241 14.46 9.63 3.25
C ILE A 241 13.87 8.26 3.58
N LEU A 242 12.97 7.73 2.74
CA LEU A 242 12.35 6.42 2.97
C LEU A 242 13.30 5.26 2.75
N LEU A 243 14.16 5.33 1.74
CA LEU A 243 15.19 4.31 1.54
C LEU A 243 16.19 4.30 2.70
N LYS A 244 16.59 5.47 3.21
CA LYS A 244 17.45 5.57 4.41
C LYS A 244 16.77 5.02 5.66
N ALA A 245 15.50 5.35 5.88
CA ALA A 245 14.73 4.81 6.98
C ALA A 245 14.67 3.28 6.90
N SER A 246 14.41 2.73 5.71
CA SER A 246 14.43 1.29 5.47
C SER A 246 15.80 0.65 5.75
N MET A 247 16.91 1.31 5.40
CA MET A 247 18.25 0.79 5.69
C MET A 247 18.57 0.80 7.20
N ASN A 248 18.14 1.83 7.92
CA ASN A 248 18.49 2.02 9.32
C ASN A 248 17.58 1.26 10.29
N TYR A 249 16.30 1.09 9.94
CA TYR A 249 15.26 0.55 10.83
C TYR A 249 14.51 -0.65 10.26
N GLY A 250 14.83 -1.09 9.05
CA GLY A 250 14.14 -2.21 8.38
C GLY A 250 14.64 -3.59 8.79
N ASN A 251 15.73 -3.71 9.56
CA ASN A 251 16.16 -5.00 10.12
C ASN A 251 15.33 -5.42 11.35
N ASP A 252 14.48 -4.51 11.85
CA ASP A 252 13.60 -4.67 13.01
C ASP A 252 14.30 -5.24 14.26
N ALA A 253 15.59 -4.92 14.42
CA ALA A 253 16.40 -5.40 15.53
C ALA A 253 16.42 -4.42 16.71
N GLY A 254 16.41 -4.96 17.93
CA GLY A 254 16.51 -4.20 19.18
C GLY A 254 15.20 -3.57 19.66
N ASP A 255 15.29 -2.77 20.74
CA ASP A 255 14.13 -2.20 21.45
C ASP A 255 13.64 -0.85 20.87
N GLY A 256 14.26 -0.40 19.78
CA GLY A 256 13.97 0.87 19.12
C GLY A 256 12.70 0.86 18.26
N PHE A 257 12.58 1.86 17.37
CA PHE A 257 11.55 1.81 16.33
C PHE A 257 11.85 0.68 15.35
N ARG A 258 10.84 -0.11 15.03
CA ARG A 258 10.91 -1.20 14.05
C ARG A 258 9.98 -0.87 12.89
N MET A 259 10.54 -0.73 11.70
CA MET A 259 9.81 -0.20 10.55
C MET A 259 8.82 -1.21 9.99
N PHE A 260 9.23 -2.47 9.88
CA PHE A 260 8.41 -3.56 9.32
C PHE A 260 7.97 -4.55 10.41
N ASP A 261 7.82 -4.07 11.65
CA ASP A 261 7.16 -4.81 12.72
C ASP A 261 6.05 -3.95 13.34
N SER A 262 4.90 -4.57 13.59
CA SER A 262 3.74 -3.91 14.20
C SER A 262 3.42 -4.46 15.60
N SER A 263 4.21 -5.40 16.12
CA SER A 263 3.91 -6.13 17.36
C SER A 263 3.96 -5.26 18.62
N LYS A 264 4.65 -4.10 18.56
CA LYS A 264 4.63 -3.08 19.63
C LYS A 264 3.25 -2.44 19.83
N TYR A 265 2.43 -2.42 18.78
CA TYR A 265 1.12 -1.77 18.80
C TYR A 265 0.05 -2.81 19.11
N ALA A 266 -0.88 -2.52 20.03
CA ALA A 266 -1.87 -3.49 20.49
C ALA A 266 -2.71 -4.06 19.32
N ASN A 267 -2.65 -5.39 19.14
CA ASN A 267 -3.22 -6.12 18.00
C ASN A 267 -2.77 -5.57 16.62
N GLY A 268 -1.60 -4.94 16.57
CA GLY A 268 -1.02 -4.35 15.38
C GLY A 268 -0.53 -5.42 14.42
N LYS A 269 -0.99 -5.34 13.18
CA LYS A 269 -0.52 -6.14 12.05
C LYS A 269 -0.50 -5.23 10.83
N ASP A 270 0.61 -5.26 10.09
CA ASP A 270 0.76 -4.55 8.82
C ASP A 270 0.45 -3.03 8.91
N LEU A 271 1.01 -2.34 9.91
CA LEU A 271 0.80 -0.91 10.13
C LEU A 271 1.85 -0.09 9.37
N LEU A 272 1.43 0.87 8.54
CA LEU A 272 2.21 1.66 7.55
C LEU A 272 2.82 0.85 6.43
N PHE A 273 3.48 -0.24 6.79
CA PHE A 273 4.10 -1.19 5.91
C PHE A 273 3.72 -2.60 6.32
N LYS A 274 3.80 -3.57 5.41
CA LYS A 274 3.63 -4.97 5.79
C LYS A 274 4.72 -5.44 6.73
N ASP A 275 4.33 -6.29 7.67
CA ASP A 275 5.28 -6.86 8.64
C ASP A 275 6.25 -7.88 7.99
N SER A 276 5.92 -8.33 6.77
CA SER A 276 6.75 -9.22 5.97
C SER A 276 7.74 -8.47 5.04
N THR A 277 7.80 -7.14 5.11
CA THR A 277 8.66 -6.34 4.24
C THR A 277 10.12 -6.50 4.61
N GLU A 278 10.99 -6.81 3.65
CA GLU A 278 12.43 -6.91 3.92
C GLU A 278 13.13 -5.56 3.78
N LYS A 279 12.72 -4.78 2.78
CA LYS A 279 13.25 -3.45 2.48
C LYS A 279 12.30 -2.66 1.59
N LEU A 280 12.51 -1.35 1.51
CA LEU A 280 11.94 -0.52 0.45
C LEU A 280 12.88 -0.46 -0.75
N VAL A 281 12.30 -0.39 -1.95
CA VAL A 281 13.03 -0.23 -3.22
C VAL A 281 12.51 0.98 -3.99
N ASP A 282 13.40 1.66 -4.70
CA ASP A 282 13.03 2.75 -5.59
C ASP A 282 12.24 2.21 -6.79
N VAL A 283 11.04 2.74 -7.00
CA VAL A 283 10.17 2.43 -8.14
C VAL A 283 9.65 3.72 -8.79
N SER A 284 10.37 4.83 -8.59
CA SER A 284 9.91 6.15 -9.00
C SER A 284 9.81 6.35 -10.50
N ASP A 285 10.55 5.53 -11.27
CA ASP A 285 10.50 5.43 -12.74
C ASP A 285 9.39 4.49 -13.24
N GLN A 286 8.72 3.75 -12.35
CA GLN A 286 7.65 2.81 -12.73
C GLN A 286 6.29 3.52 -12.79
N SER A 287 5.48 3.18 -13.79
CA SER A 287 4.07 3.55 -13.87
C SER A 287 3.19 2.52 -13.18
N TYR A 288 1.98 2.94 -12.81
CA TYR A 288 0.90 2.02 -12.43
C TYR A 288 0.24 1.35 -13.65
N GLU A 289 0.58 1.82 -14.86
CA GLU A 289 0.21 1.25 -16.16
C GLU A 289 1.12 0.08 -16.52
#